data_AF-A0A822YM73-F1
#
_entry.id   AF-A0A822YM73-F1
#
_cell.length_a   1.000
_cell.length_b   1.000
_cell.length_c   1.000
_cell.angle_alpha   90.00
_cell.angle_beta   90.00
_cell.angle_gamma   90.00
#
_symmetry.space_group_name_H-M   'P 1'
#
loop_
_entity.id
_entity.type
_entity.pdbx_description
1 polymer ?
#
loop_
_entity_poly.entity_id
_entity_poly.type
_entity_poly.pdbx_seq_one_letter_code
_entity_poly.pdbx_strand_id
1 'polypeptide(L)'
;MADLEIDVSPGQPKKRNFKKFSFRGVDLDALLDMSTDELVKLFQARARRRFQRGLKRKPMALIKKLHKAKREAPPGEKPEPVRTHLRNMIIVP
;
A
#
# COMPACT_ATOMS: atom_id res chain seq x y z
N MET A 1 -6.68 -30.53 -1.26
CA MET A 1 -7.87 -30.42 -2.14
C MET A 1 -7.75 -29.13 -2.92
N ALA A 2 -7.44 -29.07 -4.21
CA ALA A 2 -7.02 -30.06 -5.20
C ALA A 2 -6.12 -29.27 -6.17
N ASP A 3 -4.95 -29.80 -6.51
CA ASP A 3 -4.09 -29.23 -7.54
C ASP A 3 -4.77 -29.46 -8.90
N LEU A 4 -5.20 -28.36 -9.54
CA LEU A 4 -5.66 -28.39 -10.92
C LEU A 4 -4.44 -28.53 -11.82
N GLU A 5 -4.21 -29.73 -12.33
CA GLU A 5 -3.28 -29.97 -13.42
C GLU A 5 -3.75 -29.16 -14.65
N ILE A 6 -2.95 -28.15 -15.01
CA ILE A 6 -3.13 -27.40 -16.26
C ILE A 6 -2.22 -28.06 -17.28
N ASP A 7 -2.83 -28.85 -18.17
CA ASP A 7 -2.17 -29.41 -19.35
C ASP A 7 -1.83 -28.26 -20.32
N VAL A 8 -0.55 -27.85 -20.35
CA VAL A 8 -0.08 -26.76 -21.21
C VAL A 8 0.41 -27.34 -22.53
N SER A 9 -0.45 -27.29 -23.55
CA SER A 9 -0.10 -27.59 -24.95
C SER A 9 1.13 -26.78 -25.43
N PRO A 10 2.08 -27.37 -26.17
CA PRO A 10 3.31 -26.70 -26.59
C PRO A 10 3.01 -25.69 -27.69
N GLY A 11 3.08 -24.39 -27.38
CA GLY A 11 2.89 -23.32 -28.37
C GLY A 11 2.23 -22.04 -27.85
N GLN A 12 1.71 -22.03 -26.62
CA GLN A 12 1.17 -20.79 -26.05
C GLN A 12 2.30 -19.88 -25.50
N PRO A 13 2.29 -18.56 -25.81
CA PRO A 13 3.25 -17.63 -25.24
C PRO A 13 3.14 -17.65 -23.72
N LYS A 14 4.28 -17.77 -23.02
CA LYS A 14 4.33 -17.80 -21.55
C LYS A 14 3.50 -16.63 -20.99
N LYS A 15 2.41 -16.96 -20.27
CA LYS A 15 1.61 -15.96 -19.54
C LYS A 15 2.57 -15.14 -18.69
N ARG A 16 2.57 -13.82 -18.91
CA ARG A 16 3.44 -12.90 -18.19
C ARG A 16 3.06 -12.95 -16.71
N ASN A 17 3.91 -13.55 -15.88
CA ASN A 17 3.68 -13.60 -14.44
C ASN A 17 3.61 -12.18 -13.89
N PHE A 18 2.46 -11.80 -13.35
CA PHE A 18 2.30 -10.53 -12.67
C PHE A 18 3.22 -10.53 -11.44
N LYS A 19 4.18 -9.62 -11.38
CA LYS A 19 5.05 -9.48 -10.21
C LYS A 19 4.19 -9.00 -9.05
N LYS A 20 3.94 -9.89 -8.07
CA LYS A 20 3.30 -9.51 -6.81
C LYS A 20 4.21 -8.51 -6.09
N PHE A 21 3.64 -7.39 -5.66
CA PHE A 21 4.39 -6.40 -4.89
C PHE A 21 4.57 -6.92 -3.47
N SER A 22 5.84 -7.10 -3.08
CA SER A 22 6.24 -7.42 -1.72
C SER A 22 7.12 -6.31 -1.18
N PHE A 23 6.82 -5.78 0.00
CA PHE A 23 7.68 -4.84 0.72
C PHE A 23 8.38 -5.57 1.87
N ARG A 24 9.71 -5.71 1.79
CA ARG A 24 10.53 -6.36 2.83
C ARG A 24 10.05 -7.77 3.21
N GLY A 25 9.57 -8.53 2.23
CA GLY A 25 9.05 -9.88 2.45
C GLY A 25 7.59 -9.94 2.91
N VAL A 26 6.89 -8.81 2.98
CA VAL A 26 5.45 -8.75 3.28
C VAL A 26 4.68 -8.43 2.00
N ASP A 27 3.64 -9.21 1.73
CA ASP A 27 2.74 -9.02 0.59
C ASP A 27 1.80 -7.82 0.80
N LEU A 28 1.25 -7.30 -0.30
CA LEU A 28 0.38 -6.12 -0.29
C LEU A 28 -0.83 -6.27 0.64
N ASP A 29 -1.54 -7.40 0.55
CA ASP A 29 -2.76 -7.61 1.35
C ASP A 29 -2.42 -7.63 2.85
N ALA A 30 -1.32 -8.30 3.21
CA ALA A 30 -0.83 -8.31 4.58
C ALA A 30 -0.37 -6.92 5.07
N LEU A 31 0.21 -6.08 4.20
CA LEU A 31 0.59 -4.71 4.57
C LEU A 31 -0.61 -3.82 4.89
N LEU A 32 -1.76 -4.05 4.25
CA LEU A 32 -2.97 -3.26 4.45
C LEU A 32 -3.69 -3.63 5.77
N ASP A 33 -3.60 -4.89 6.18
CA ASP A 33 -4.21 -5.38 7.42
C ASP A 33 -3.32 -5.18 8.66
N MET A 34 -2.02 -4.91 8.47
CA MET A 34 -1.06 -4.70 9.56
C MET A 34 -1.35 -3.45 10.39
N SER A 35 -1.07 -3.55 11.69
CA SER A 35 -1.10 -2.39 12.58
C SER A 35 0.03 -1.41 12.26
N THR A 36 -0.19 -0.12 12.56
CA THR A 36 0.82 0.92 12.33
C THR A 36 2.11 0.67 13.11
N ASP A 37 2.03 0.07 14.29
CA ASP A 37 3.20 -0.16 15.16
C ASP A 37 4.10 -1.27 14.63
N GLU A 38 3.52 -2.32 14.05
CA GLU A 38 4.25 -3.38 13.36
C GLU A 38 4.86 -2.87 12.06
N LEU A 39 4.10 -2.09 11.30
CA LEU A 39 4.56 -1.47 10.07
C LEU A 39 5.77 -0.54 10.31
N VAL A 40 5.75 0.23 11.40
CA VAL A 40 6.87 1.11 11.75
C VAL A 40 8.17 0.33 11.92
N LYS A 41 8.14 -0.89 12.48
CA LYS A 41 9.35 -1.73 12.64
C LYS A 41 9.99 -2.10 11.30
N LEU A 42 9.18 -2.22 10.24
CA LEU A 42 9.67 -2.52 8.90
C LEU A 42 10.37 -1.33 8.24
N PHE A 43 10.16 -0.09 8.70
CA PHE A 43 10.75 1.09 8.05
C PHE A 43 12.23 1.36 8.42
N GLN A 44 12.90 2.13 7.55
CA GLN A 44 14.25 2.64 7.79
C GLN A 44 14.28 3.58 9.01
N ALA A 45 15.47 3.78 9.61
CA ALA A 45 15.65 4.53 10.85
C ALA A 45 15.03 5.94 10.86
N ARG A 46 15.12 6.69 9.74
CA ARG A 46 14.53 8.04 9.62
C ARG A 46 13.01 8.00 9.77
N ALA A 47 12.35 7.08 9.09
CA ALA A 47 10.89 6.95 9.11
C ALA A 47 10.42 6.51 10.51
N ARG A 48 11.09 5.51 11.10
CA ARG A 48 10.86 5.09 12.50
C ARG A 48 10.93 6.25 13.48
N ARG A 49 12.01 7.04 13.43
CA ARG A 49 12.20 8.22 14.29
C ARG A 49 11.08 9.25 14.12
N ARG A 50 10.52 9.38 12.92
CA ARG A 50 9.42 10.32 12.69
C ARG A 50 8.11 9.83 13.32
N PHE A 51 7.76 8.56 13.14
CA PHE A 51 6.56 7.99 13.74
C PHE A 51 6.64 7.98 15.27
N GLN A 52 7.81 7.63 15.84
CA GLN A 52 8.05 7.70 17.29
C GLN A 52 7.92 9.11 17.87
N ARG A 53 8.30 10.15 17.11
CA ARG A 53 8.10 11.56 17.49
C ARG A 53 6.66 12.04 17.34
N GLY A 54 5.81 11.26 16.65
CA GLY A 54 4.42 11.57 16.39
C GLY A 54 4.18 12.40 15.12
N LEU A 55 3.01 12.16 14.50
CA LEU A 55 2.50 12.95 13.39
C LEU A 55 1.76 14.18 13.93
N LYS A 56 2.19 15.38 13.51
CA LYS A 56 1.51 16.64 13.85
C LYS A 56 0.12 16.73 13.19
N ARG A 57 -0.69 17.72 13.59
CA ARG A 57 -2.07 17.92 13.09
C ARG A 57 -2.18 17.98 11.56
N LYS A 58 -1.22 18.62 10.87
CA LYS A 58 -1.23 18.80 9.41
C LYS A 58 -1.17 17.44 8.65
N PRO A 59 -0.20 16.54 8.91
CA PRO A 59 -0.22 15.17 8.40
C PRO A 59 -1.50 14.39 8.67
N MET A 60 -2.04 14.46 9.89
CA MET A 60 -3.27 13.75 10.24
C MET A 60 -4.48 14.24 9.46
N ALA A 61 -4.58 15.54 9.22
CA ALA A 61 -5.63 16.12 8.38
C ALA A 61 -5.51 15.66 6.92
N LEU A 62 -4.28 15.51 6.40
CA LEU A 62 -4.06 15.00 5.05
C LEU A 62 -4.52 13.55 4.91
N ILE A 63 -4.15 12.68 5.86
CA ILE A 63 -4.58 11.26 5.84
C ILE A 63 -6.12 11.17 5.85
N LYS A 64 -6.79 11.95 6.71
CA LYS A 64 -8.27 11.97 6.76
C LYS A 64 -8.90 12.42 5.43
N LYS A 65 -8.32 13.43 4.76
CA LYS A 65 -8.78 13.87 3.43
C LYS A 65 -8.61 12.78 2.37
N LEU A 66 -7.48 12.08 2.38
CA LEU A 66 -7.21 10.99 1.44
C LEU A 66 -8.16 9.80 1.65
N HIS A 67 -8.41 9.40 2.91
CA HIS A 67 -9.37 8.33 3.21
C HIS A 67 -10.79 8.69 2.80
N LYS A 68 -11.18 9.96 2.99
CA LYS A 68 -12.47 10.47 2.54
C LYS A 68 -12.60 10.39 1.01
N ALA A 69 -11.63 10.93 0.28
CA ALA A 69 -11.63 10.91 -1.18
C ALA A 69 -11.64 9.48 -1.76
N LYS A 70 -10.91 8.54 -1.15
CA LYS A 70 -10.93 7.13 -1.57
C LYS A 70 -12.28 6.44 -1.29
N ARG A 71 -12.97 6.81 -0.21
CA ARG A 71 -14.27 6.24 0.15
C ARG A 71 -15.41 6.77 -0.72
N GLU A 72 -15.34 8.03 -1.11
CA GLU A 72 -16.37 8.69 -1.94
C GLU A 72 -16.24 8.34 -3.43
N ALA A 73 -15.07 7.87 -3.86
CA ALA A 73 -14.85 7.45 -5.24
C ALA A 73 -15.62 6.17 -5.58
N PRO A 74 -16.28 6.11 -6.75
CA PRO A 74 -16.98 4.90 -7.18
C PRO A 74 -15.98 3.76 -7.45
N PRO A 75 -16.40 2.50 -7.23
CA PRO A 75 -15.53 1.34 -7.45
C PRO A 75 -15.03 1.28 -8.90
N GLY A 76 -13.71 1.26 -9.09
CA GLY A 76 -13.08 1.18 -10.41
C GLY A 76 -12.62 2.52 -10.98
N GLU A 77 -13.04 3.65 -10.40
CA GLU A 77 -12.55 4.97 -10.80
C GLU A 77 -11.45 5.49 -9.88
N LYS A 78 -10.66 6.44 -10.40
CA LYS A 78 -9.62 7.10 -9.61
C LYS A 78 -10.26 8.18 -8.73
N PRO A 79 -9.87 8.27 -7.44
CA PRO A 79 -10.39 9.31 -6.55
C PRO A 79 -9.94 10.71 -6.97
N GLU A 80 -10.64 11.73 -6.47
CA GLU A 80 -10.29 13.13 -6.70
C GLU A 80 -8.87 13.45 -6.20
N PRO A 81 -8.04 14.18 -6.98
CA PRO A 81 -6.68 14.52 -6.59
C PRO A 81 -6.64 15.51 -5.42
N VAL A 82 -6.10 15.06 -4.28
CA VAL A 82 -5.91 15.90 -3.08
C VAL A 82 -4.57 16.66 -3.16
N ARG A 83 -4.63 17.99 -3.34
CA ARG A 83 -3.44 18.86 -3.39
C ARG A 83 -2.87 19.10 -1.99
N THR A 84 -1.54 19.00 -1.83
CA THR A 84 -0.85 19.26 -0.56
C THR A 84 0.55 19.85 -0.78
N HIS A 85 0.97 20.74 0.12
CA HIS A 85 2.34 21.26 0.18
C HIS A 85 3.26 20.42 1.08
N LEU A 86 2.72 19.39 1.76
CA LEU A 86 3.46 18.56 2.70
C LEU A 86 4.38 17.55 2.00
N ARG A 87 5.48 18.04 1.43
CA ARG A 87 6.52 17.21 0.80
C ARG A 87 7.27 16.29 1.77
N ASN A 88 7.22 16.63 3.05
CA ASN A 88 7.91 15.86 4.07
C ASN A 88 7.12 14.63 4.49
N MET A 89 5.84 14.44 4.13
CA MET A 89 5.02 13.30 4.56
C MET A 89 5.52 11.96 4.01
N ILE A 90 5.54 10.93 4.86
CA ILE A 90 5.91 9.56 4.45
C ILE A 90 4.65 8.93 3.86
N ILE A 91 4.81 8.20 2.74
CA ILE A 91 3.74 7.38 2.17
C ILE A 91 3.48 6.23 3.14
N VAL A 92 2.26 6.18 3.65
CA VAL A 92 1.78 5.07 4.46
C VAL A 92 0.98 4.16 3.50
N PRO A 93 1.23 2.84 3.49
CA PRO A 93 0.41 1.84 2.83
C PRO A 93 -1.10 2.02 3.10
#